data_AF-I4DPK7-F1
#
_entry.id   AF-I4DPK7-F1
#
_cell.length_a   1.000
_cell.length_b   1.000
_cell.length_c   1.000
_cell.angle_alpha   90.00
_cell.angle_beta   90.00
_cell.angle_gamma   90.00
#
_symmetry.space_group_name_H-M   'P 1'
#
loop_
_entity.id
_entity.type
_entity.pdbx_description
1 polymer ?
#
loop_
_entity_poly.entity_id
_entity_poly.type
_entity_poly.pdbx_seq_one_letter_code
_entity_poly.pdbx_strand_id
1 'polypeptide(L)'
;KQPAYLEKISDIGILSNVYDWHFTFLSSEKNSNDTKMFLGCGGKRVFQLDKTGWRNLGDLQTYITLPPKTLFYGELAKEYCGQGLSQHFSKAIHVIDALMLGGIDISHMSLTDRIKSMQFVLHCYREVFWRFGKTIQQCSASM
;
A
#
# COMPACT_ATOMS: atom_id res chain seq x y z
N LYS A 1 -1.27 7.30 25.03
CA LYS A 1 -2.13 6.17 25.44
C LYS A 1 -1.70 4.95 24.62
N GLN A 2 -1.47 3.79 25.24
CA GLN A 2 -1.28 2.56 24.48
C GLN A 2 -2.62 2.17 23.81
N PRO A 3 -2.60 1.64 22.58
CA PRO A 3 -3.81 1.18 21.92
C PRO A 3 -4.35 -0.07 22.64
N ALA A 4 -5.65 -0.09 22.92
CA ALA A 4 -6.32 -1.27 23.42
C ALA A 4 -6.68 -2.17 22.23
N TYR A 5 -6.20 -3.40 22.22
CA TYR A 5 -6.52 -4.38 21.18
C TYR A 5 -7.80 -5.14 21.54
N LEU A 6 -8.63 -5.41 20.53
CA LEU A 6 -9.83 -6.23 20.69
C LEU A 6 -9.41 -7.70 20.76
N GLU A 7 -9.58 -8.34 21.92
CA GLU A 7 -9.25 -9.77 22.08
C GLU A 7 -10.44 -10.69 21.83
N LYS A 8 -11.68 -10.18 22.01
CA LYS A 8 -12.91 -10.97 21.82
C LYS A 8 -13.87 -10.25 20.89
N ILE A 9 -14.64 -11.03 20.13
CA ILE A 9 -15.67 -10.50 19.22
C ILE A 9 -16.75 -9.71 19.99
N SER A 10 -17.02 -10.06 21.25
CA SER A 10 -17.92 -9.31 22.13
C SER A 10 -17.48 -7.86 22.36
N ASP A 11 -16.18 -7.57 22.22
CA ASP A 11 -15.60 -6.26 22.49
C ASP A 11 -15.75 -5.32 21.28
N ILE A 12 -16.30 -5.83 20.16
CA ILE A 12 -16.57 -5.05 18.95
C ILE A 12 -17.57 -3.90 19.21
N GLY A 13 -18.32 -3.94 20.31
CA GLY A 13 -19.18 -2.85 20.77
C GLY A 13 -18.42 -1.56 21.11
N ILE A 14 -17.09 -1.61 21.22
CA ILE A 14 -16.21 -0.41 21.29
C ILE A 14 -16.25 0.37 19.97
N LEU A 15 -16.49 -0.29 18.84
CA LEU A 15 -16.71 0.35 17.55
C LEU A 15 -18.13 0.93 17.54
N SER A 16 -18.26 2.11 18.13
CA SER A 16 -19.53 2.84 18.22
C SER A 16 -20.13 3.18 16.85
N ASN A 17 -19.29 3.21 15.81
CA ASN A 17 -19.71 3.54 14.46
C ASN A 17 -19.29 2.45 13.45
N VAL A 18 -20.24 2.05 12.60
CA VAL A 18 -20.03 1.19 11.43
C VAL A 18 -19.12 1.86 10.40
N TYR A 19 -18.72 3.12 10.55
CA TYR A 19 -17.69 3.73 9.70
C TYR A 19 -16.27 3.62 10.26
N ASP A 20 -16.10 3.08 11.48
CA ASP A 20 -14.79 2.93 12.11
C ASP A 20 -14.07 1.65 11.64
N TRP A 21 -14.80 0.65 11.13
CA TRP A 21 -14.23 -0.58 10.58
C TRP A 21 -13.85 -0.41 9.10
N HIS A 22 -12.68 -0.90 8.75
CA HIS A 22 -12.16 -0.90 7.40
C HIS A 22 -11.56 -2.27 7.10
N PHE A 23 -11.72 -2.73 5.87
CA PHE A 23 -11.04 -3.90 5.36
C PHE A 23 -10.46 -3.60 3.99
N THR A 24 -9.35 -4.25 3.67
CA THR A 24 -8.79 -4.24 2.32
C THR A 24 -8.59 -5.68 1.87
N PHE A 25 -8.78 -5.92 0.59
CA PHE A 25 -8.38 -7.18 -0.02
C PHE A 25 -6.86 -7.20 -0.18
N LEU A 26 -6.29 -8.36 0.08
CA LEU A 26 -4.90 -8.68 -0.20
C LEU A 26 -4.88 -9.67 -1.36
N SER A 27 -3.91 -9.51 -2.26
CA SER A 27 -3.76 -10.44 -3.39
C SER A 27 -3.00 -11.70 -3.01
N SER A 28 -2.27 -11.64 -1.90
CA SER A 28 -1.35 -12.67 -1.47
C SER A 28 -2.06 -13.89 -0.89
N GLU A 29 -1.49 -15.08 -1.13
CA GLU A 29 -1.95 -16.32 -0.52
C GLU A 29 -1.73 -16.33 1.01
N LYS A 30 -2.47 -17.21 1.70
CA LYS A 30 -2.39 -17.39 3.15
C LYS A 30 -0.96 -17.81 3.53
N ASN A 31 -0.28 -17.02 4.36
CA ASN A 31 1.15 -17.16 4.77
C ASN A 31 2.21 -16.66 3.76
N SER A 32 1.84 -15.84 2.78
CA SER A 32 2.87 -15.14 2.00
C SER A 32 3.62 -14.12 2.87
N ASN A 33 4.82 -13.76 2.43
CA ASN A 33 5.62 -12.69 3.04
C ASN A 33 5.61 -11.43 2.17
N ASP A 34 4.55 -11.23 1.38
CA ASP A 34 4.44 -10.18 0.36
C ASP A 34 4.01 -8.84 0.95
N THR A 35 3.37 -8.85 2.12
CA THR A 35 3.10 -7.64 2.90
C THR A 35 4.31 -7.18 3.69
N LYS A 36 4.76 -5.95 3.46
CA LYS A 36 5.99 -5.39 4.06
C LYS A 36 5.82 -3.90 4.35
N MET A 37 6.73 -3.37 5.17
CA MET A 37 6.92 -1.92 5.27
C MET A 37 7.85 -1.44 4.16
N PHE A 38 7.52 -0.32 3.55
CA PHE A 38 8.28 0.31 2.47
C PHE A 38 8.72 1.72 2.86
N LEU A 39 9.96 2.06 2.52
CA LEU A 39 10.56 3.36 2.76
C LEU A 39 10.99 3.99 1.44
N GLY A 40 10.41 5.14 1.12
CA GLY A 40 10.77 6.00 0.02
C GLY A 40 11.76 7.07 0.46
N CYS A 41 12.96 7.03 -0.13
CA CYS A 41 14.01 8.02 0.06
C CYS A 41 14.06 9.04 -1.10
N GLY A 42 13.07 9.03 -2.01
CA GLY A 42 12.98 9.95 -3.14
C GLY A 42 13.42 9.30 -4.45
N GLY A 43 12.62 9.53 -5.50
CA GLY A 43 12.84 8.94 -6.82
C GLY A 43 12.76 7.42 -6.73
N LYS A 44 13.70 6.73 -7.39
CA LYS A 44 13.77 5.26 -7.42
C LYS A 44 14.35 4.62 -6.15
N ARG A 45 14.75 5.41 -5.14
CA ARG A 45 15.32 4.87 -3.90
C ARG A 45 14.21 4.39 -2.98
N VAL A 46 13.75 3.18 -3.23
CA VAL A 46 12.71 2.51 -2.44
C VAL A 46 13.29 1.27 -1.79
N PHE A 47 13.01 1.12 -0.49
CA PHE A 47 13.45 0.02 0.34
C PHE A 47 12.25 -0.71 0.93
N GLN A 48 12.39 -2.00 1.17
CA GLN A 48 11.46 -2.81 1.93
C GLN A 48 12.12 -3.28 3.23
N LEU A 49 11.34 -3.40 4.29
CA LEU A 49 11.78 -4.00 5.54
C LEU A 49 11.71 -5.53 5.41
N ASP A 50 12.82 -6.21 5.61
CA ASP A 50 12.92 -7.67 5.60
C ASP A 50 13.63 -8.14 6.87
N LYS A 51 12.95 -8.97 7.67
CA LYS A 51 13.35 -9.61 8.95
C LYS A 51 14.14 -8.74 9.93
N THR A 52 15.35 -8.32 9.56
CA THR A 52 16.32 -7.59 10.38
C THR A 52 16.78 -6.26 9.79
N GLY A 53 16.38 -5.89 8.57
CA GLY A 53 16.86 -4.64 7.97
C GLY A 53 16.18 -4.20 6.68
N TRP A 54 16.56 -3.00 6.23
CA TRP A 54 16.06 -2.38 5.00
C TRP A 54 16.84 -2.89 3.79
N ARG A 55 16.12 -3.37 2.78
CA ARG A 55 16.69 -3.89 1.52
C ARG A 55 16.11 -3.15 0.33
N ASN A 56 16.90 -2.93 -0.71
CA ASN A 56 16.40 -2.39 -1.98
C ASN A 56 15.39 -3.36 -2.62
N LEU A 57 14.50 -2.83 -3.46
CA LEU A 57 13.49 -3.62 -4.18
C LEU A 57 14.05 -4.47 -5.35
N GLY A 58 15.38 -4.49 -5.57
CA GLY A 58 15.99 -5.22 -6.69
C GLY A 58 15.47 -4.74 -8.04
N ASP A 59 15.07 -5.66 -8.91
CA ASP A 59 14.61 -5.37 -10.28
C ASP A 59 13.38 -4.47 -10.35
N LEU A 60 12.58 -4.41 -9.29
CA LEU A 60 11.40 -3.54 -9.18
C LEU A 60 11.75 -2.06 -9.02
N GLN A 61 12.97 -1.78 -8.57
CA GLN A 61 13.42 -0.42 -8.28
C GLN A 61 13.38 0.50 -9.51
N THR A 62 13.49 -0.09 -10.71
CA THR A 62 13.49 0.67 -11.98
C THR A 62 12.13 1.24 -12.33
N TYR A 63 11.05 0.65 -11.84
CA TYR A 63 9.67 0.97 -12.17
C TYR A 63 8.91 1.68 -11.06
N ILE A 64 9.52 1.92 -9.90
CA ILE A 64 8.83 2.43 -8.72
C ILE A 64 9.51 3.72 -8.27
N THR A 65 8.75 4.82 -8.24
CA THR A 65 9.21 6.10 -7.72
C THR A 65 8.35 6.55 -6.55
N LEU A 66 9.00 6.93 -5.45
CA LEU A 66 8.36 7.44 -4.26
C LEU A 66 8.87 8.83 -3.89
N PRO A 67 8.04 9.65 -3.24
CA PRO A 67 8.48 10.88 -2.62
C PRO A 67 9.50 10.57 -1.51
N PRO A 68 10.46 11.46 -1.25
CA PRO A 68 11.37 11.30 -0.13
C PRO A 68 10.60 11.31 1.20
N LYS A 69 11.17 10.65 2.22
CA LYS A 69 10.60 10.60 3.58
C LYS A 69 9.17 10.04 3.58
N THR A 70 8.96 8.95 2.87
CA THR A 70 7.66 8.27 2.78
C THR A 70 7.78 6.88 3.41
N LEU A 71 6.96 6.57 4.40
CA LEU A 71 6.94 5.29 5.12
C LEU A 71 5.51 4.75 5.11
N PHE A 72 5.31 3.59 4.49
CA PHE A 72 4.00 2.96 4.40
C PHE A 72 4.07 1.44 4.50
N TYR A 73 2.93 0.85 4.83
CA TYR A 73 2.69 -0.58 4.83
C TYR A 73 1.89 -0.96 3.57
N GLY A 74 2.32 -2.01 2.89
CA GLY A 74 1.71 -2.43 1.65
C GLY A 74 2.04 -3.87 1.28
N GLU A 75 1.52 -4.30 0.15
CA GLU A 75 1.74 -5.61 -0.42
C GLU A 75 2.43 -5.49 -1.79
N LEU A 76 3.40 -6.35 -2.06
CA LEU A 76 3.92 -6.54 -3.41
C LEU A 76 3.02 -7.52 -4.17
N ALA A 77 2.22 -7.03 -5.10
CA ALA A 77 1.26 -7.80 -5.86
C ALA A 77 1.69 -7.98 -7.34
N LYS A 78 1.24 -9.08 -7.95
CA LYS A 78 1.29 -9.26 -9.41
C LYS A 78 -0.08 -8.92 -9.99
N GLU A 79 -0.14 -7.86 -10.78
CA GLU A 79 -1.32 -7.46 -11.51
C GLU A 79 -1.31 -8.09 -12.90
N TYR A 80 -2.33 -8.86 -13.23
CA TYR A 80 -2.49 -9.43 -14.56
C TYR A 80 -3.21 -8.45 -15.48
N CYS A 81 -2.62 -8.20 -16.65
CA CYS A 81 -3.08 -7.30 -17.68
C CYS A 81 -3.32 -8.09 -18.97
N GLY A 82 -4.29 -7.65 -19.79
CA GLY A 82 -4.66 -8.34 -21.03
C GLY A 82 -5.55 -9.57 -20.82
N GLN A 83 -5.83 -10.28 -21.90
CA GLN A 83 -6.72 -11.46 -21.91
C GLN A 83 -6.18 -12.52 -22.87
N GLY A 84 -6.49 -13.80 -22.61
CA GLY A 84 -6.09 -14.92 -23.47
C GLY A 84 -4.58 -15.05 -23.62
N LEU A 85 -4.09 -15.19 -24.85
CA LEU A 85 -2.68 -15.39 -25.16
C LEU A 85 -1.80 -14.15 -24.96
N SER A 86 -2.39 -12.96 -24.84
CA SER A 86 -1.66 -11.70 -24.58
C SER A 86 -1.68 -11.30 -23.10
N GLN A 87 -2.05 -12.23 -22.21
CA GLN A 87 -2.02 -11.99 -20.77
C GLN A 87 -0.57 -11.87 -20.32
N HIS A 88 -0.24 -10.74 -19.71
CA HIS A 88 1.04 -10.48 -19.08
C HIS A 88 0.81 -10.02 -17.64
N PHE A 89 1.84 -10.06 -16.81
CA PHE A 89 1.75 -9.54 -15.46
C PHE A 89 2.71 -8.38 -15.26
N SER A 90 2.25 -7.37 -14.54
CA SER A 90 3.07 -6.29 -13.99
C SER A 90 3.18 -6.49 -12.48
N LYS A 91 4.31 -6.14 -11.89
CA LYS A 91 4.44 -6.12 -10.43
C LYS A 91 4.11 -4.71 -9.95
N ALA A 92 3.22 -4.61 -8.97
CA ALA A 92 2.79 -3.35 -8.38
C ALA A 92 2.88 -3.44 -6.86
N ILE A 93 2.95 -2.29 -6.19
CA ILE A 93 2.80 -2.22 -4.75
C ILE A 93 1.41 -1.69 -4.44
N HIS A 94 0.63 -2.48 -3.71
CA HIS A 94 -0.66 -2.09 -3.17
C HIS A 94 -0.44 -1.44 -1.80
N VAL A 95 -0.70 -0.14 -1.70
CA VAL A 95 -0.57 0.59 -0.45
C VAL A 95 -1.78 0.26 0.43
N ILE A 96 -1.53 -0.22 1.65
CA ILE A 96 -2.56 -0.59 2.63
C ILE A 96 -2.76 0.55 3.64
N ASP A 97 -1.67 1.01 4.24
CA ASP A 97 -1.70 2.08 5.24
C ASP A 97 -0.36 2.84 5.23
N ALA A 98 -0.31 4.05 5.78
CA ALA A 98 0.91 4.85 5.84
C ALA A 98 1.09 5.55 7.18
N LEU A 99 2.36 5.73 7.54
CA LEU A 99 2.78 6.41 8.77
C LEU A 99 3.36 7.79 8.46
N MET A 100 4.06 7.92 7.33
CA MET A 100 4.67 9.18 6.93
C MET A 100 4.57 9.34 5.41
N LEU A 101 4.19 10.52 4.94
CA LEU A 101 4.14 10.86 3.51
C LEU A 101 4.90 12.17 3.29
N GLY A 102 5.93 12.16 2.44
CA GLY A 102 6.67 13.39 2.11
C GLY A 102 7.34 14.09 3.30
N GLY A 103 7.60 13.36 4.41
CA GLY A 103 8.13 13.90 5.66
C GLY A 103 7.10 14.42 6.65
N ILE A 104 5.81 14.31 6.33
CA ILE A 104 4.71 14.61 7.24
C ILE A 104 4.31 13.31 7.94
N ASP A 105 4.41 13.27 9.27
CA ASP A 105 3.88 12.18 10.09
C ASP A 105 2.35 12.26 10.10
N ILE A 106 1.70 11.20 9.61
CA ILE A 106 0.25 11.07 9.56
C ILE A 106 -0.26 9.97 10.49
N SER A 107 0.61 9.30 11.24
CA SER A 107 0.27 8.13 12.08
C SER A 107 -0.75 8.45 13.18
N HIS A 108 -0.86 9.72 13.56
CA HIS A 108 -1.80 10.21 14.58
C HIS A 108 -3.21 10.46 14.03
N MET A 109 -3.41 10.44 12.71
CA MET A 109 -4.69 10.71 12.06
C MET A 109 -5.60 9.49 12.06
N SER A 110 -6.90 9.71 11.90
CA SER A 110 -7.86 8.62 11.67
C SER A 110 -7.51 7.84 10.40
N LEU A 111 -7.84 6.54 10.34
CA LEU A 111 -7.58 5.73 9.14
C LEU A 111 -8.20 6.37 7.87
N THR A 112 -9.43 6.89 7.99
CA THR A 112 -10.12 7.59 6.89
C THR A 112 -9.31 8.79 6.37
N ASP A 113 -8.74 9.60 7.26
CA ASP A 113 -7.96 10.78 6.87
C ASP A 113 -6.58 10.40 6.33
N ARG A 114 -5.97 9.34 6.87
CA ARG A 114 -4.75 8.76 6.31
C ARG A 114 -4.99 8.25 4.89
N ILE A 115 -6.09 7.54 4.64
CA ILE A 115 -6.46 7.05 3.30
C ILE A 115 -6.62 8.22 2.32
N LYS A 116 -7.33 9.29 2.71
CA LYS A 116 -7.47 10.50 1.87
C LYS A 116 -6.10 11.12 1.56
N SER A 117 -5.24 11.23 2.56
CA SER A 117 -3.88 11.77 2.42
C SER A 117 -3.04 10.92 1.46
N MET A 118 -3.10 9.60 1.59
CA MET A 118 -2.44 8.66 0.68
C MET A 118 -2.96 8.80 -0.74
N GLN A 119 -4.28 8.84 -0.94
CA GLN A 119 -4.88 9.00 -2.27
C GLN A 119 -4.46 10.31 -2.92
N PHE A 120 -4.43 11.41 -2.17
CA PHE A 120 -3.98 12.70 -2.67
C PHE A 120 -2.51 12.64 -3.13
N VAL A 121 -1.62 12.13 -2.28
CA VAL A 121 -0.20 11.97 -2.61
C VAL A 121 -0.04 11.05 -3.82
N LEU A 122 -0.60 9.85 -3.81
CA LEU A 122 -0.48 8.90 -4.92
C LEU A 122 -1.05 9.45 -6.24
N HIS A 123 -2.10 10.27 -6.18
CA HIS A 123 -2.63 10.94 -7.37
C HIS A 123 -1.65 11.98 -7.93
N CYS A 124 -0.94 12.73 -7.09
CA CYS A 124 0.11 13.67 -7.53
C CYS A 124 1.34 12.98 -8.14
N TYR A 125 1.59 11.71 -7.81
CA TYR A 125 2.74 10.93 -8.28
C TYR A 125 2.38 9.86 -9.33
N ARG A 126 1.24 10.03 -10.03
CA ARG A 126 0.62 9.05 -10.93
C ARG A 126 1.41 8.62 -12.18
N GLU A 127 2.62 9.13 -12.37
CA GLU A 127 3.51 8.67 -13.46
C GLU A 127 4.06 7.25 -13.22
N VAL A 128 3.80 6.65 -12.06
CA VAL A 128 4.30 5.33 -11.69
C VAL A 128 3.23 4.49 -10.98
N PHE A 129 3.12 3.21 -11.34
CA PHE A 129 2.08 2.24 -10.96
C PHE A 129 1.81 2.13 -9.44
N TRP A 130 0.81 2.88 -8.95
CA TRP A 130 0.26 2.74 -7.60
C TRP A 130 -1.26 2.59 -7.68
N ARG A 131 -1.83 1.53 -7.10
CA ARG A 131 -3.29 1.36 -6.97
C ARG A 131 -3.66 1.05 -5.52
N PHE A 132 -4.61 1.82 -5.01
CA PHE A 132 -5.23 1.62 -3.72
C PHE A 132 -6.53 0.84 -3.94
N GLY A 133 -6.58 -0.44 -3.56
CA GLY A 133 -7.80 -1.23 -3.29
C GLY A 133 -9.00 -1.12 -4.25
N LYS A 134 -8.81 -0.68 -5.51
CA LYS A 134 -9.90 -0.61 -6.50
C LYS A 134 -9.79 -1.79 -7.46
N THR A 135 -10.94 -2.43 -7.64
CA THR A 135 -11.23 -3.50 -8.59
C THR A 135 -10.50 -3.33 -9.92
N ILE A 136 -10.09 -4.47 -10.45
CA ILE A 136 -9.54 -4.69 -11.80
C ILE A 136 -10.46 -4.06 -12.85
N GLN A 137 -10.30 -2.77 -13.12
CA GLN A 137 -10.77 -2.13 -14.34
C GLN A 137 -10.03 -0.83 -14.53
N GLN A 138 -9.00 -0.90 -15.38
CA GLN A 138 -8.41 0.15 -16.22
C GLN A 138 -6.95 -0.22 -16.45
N CYS A 139 -6.74 -1.28 -17.22
CA CYS A 139 -5.72 -1.20 -18.27
C CYS A 139 -6.42 -0.49 -19.43
N SER A 140 -6.55 0.84 -19.38
CA SER A 140 -6.92 1.60 -20.56
C SER A 140 -5.69 1.69 -21.44
N ALA A 141 -5.80 1.05 -22.60
CA ALA A 141 -4.82 1.06 -23.67
C ALA A 141 -4.34 2.47 -24.01
N SER A 142 -3.02 2.64 -24.08
CA SER A 142 -2.42 3.61 -24.99
C SER A 142 -2.18 2.87 -26.30
N MET A 143 -3.02 3.15 -27.30
CA MET A 143 -2.64 3.06 -28.71
C MET A 143 -1.79 4.28 -29.04
#